data_AF-A0A0T9MR21-F1
#
_entry.id   AF-A0A0T9MR21-F1
#
_cell.length_a   1.000
_cell.length_b   1.000
_cell.length_c   1.000
_cell.angle_alpha   90.00
_cell.angle_beta   90.00
_cell.angle_gamma   90.00
#
_symmetry.space_group_name_H-M   'P 1'
#
loop_
_entity.id
_entity.type
_entity.pdbx_description
1 polymer ?
#
loop_
_entity_poly.entity_id
_entity_poly.type
_entity_poly.pdbx_seq_one_letter_code
_entity_poly.pdbx_strand_id
1 'polypeptide(L)'
;MATGTLPDAGQILNSLINSILLLDDDLAIHYANPAAQQLLAQSSRKLFGTPLPDLLGYFSLNIDLMRESLIAGQGFTDNEVTVVVDGRAHILSLTAQSLPEGFILLEMAPMDNQRRLSQEQLQHAQQVAARDLVRGLAHEIKNPLGGLRGAAQLLSKALPDPALLEYTKVIIEQADRLRNLVDRLLGPQRPGQHVTQSIHQVAERVCQLVSLEKPDNVTLVRDYDPSLPELAHDPDQIEQVLLNITRNALQALGGAGGTITLRTRTAFQITLHGVRYRLSARIDIEDDGPGVPTQLQDTVFYPMVSGREGGTGLGLSIARNLIDQHSGKIEFNSWPGHTEFSVYLPIRQ
;
A
#
# COMPACT_ATOMS: atom_id res chain seq x y z
N MET A 1 -33.29 43.95 22.50
CA MET A 1 -32.23 43.06 23.02
C MET A 1 -32.70 41.63 22.77
N ALA A 2 -32.13 40.94 21.79
CA ALA A 2 -32.58 39.60 21.43
C ALA A 2 -32.09 38.61 22.51
N THR A 3 -33.01 38.11 23.32
CA THR A 3 -32.82 36.97 24.22
C THR A 3 -32.82 35.69 23.37
N GLY A 4 -31.70 35.39 22.72
CA GLY A 4 -31.45 34.04 22.21
C GLY A 4 -30.95 33.20 23.36
N THR A 5 -31.71 32.16 23.75
CA THR A 5 -31.21 31.11 24.64
C THR A 5 -29.94 30.51 24.04
N LEU A 6 -28.82 30.63 24.75
CA LEU A 6 -27.56 30.02 24.33
C LEU A 6 -27.73 28.50 24.26
N PRO A 7 -27.09 27.82 23.30
CA PRO A 7 -27.14 26.36 23.20
C PRO A 7 -26.52 25.71 24.44
N ASP A 8 -27.09 24.58 24.87
CA ASP A 8 -26.55 23.81 25.98
C ASP A 8 -25.25 23.07 25.59
N ALA A 9 -24.54 22.54 26.59
CA ALA A 9 -23.27 21.85 26.34
C ALA A 9 -23.42 20.61 25.43
N GLY A 10 -24.55 19.90 25.49
CA GLY A 10 -24.82 18.75 24.62
C GLY A 10 -25.01 19.17 23.17
N GLN A 11 -25.73 20.25 22.92
CA GLN A 11 -25.90 20.85 21.59
C GLN A 11 -24.55 21.31 21.01
N ILE A 12 -23.68 21.87 21.85
CA ILE A 12 -22.33 22.27 21.44
C ILE A 12 -21.48 21.05 21.06
N LEU A 13 -21.44 20.02 21.91
CA LEU A 13 -20.69 18.78 21.64
C LEU A 13 -21.19 18.03 20.40
N ASN A 14 -22.51 18.04 20.17
CA ASN A 14 -23.12 17.43 19.00
C ASN A 14 -22.82 18.19 17.69
N SER A 15 -22.40 19.45 17.79
CA SER A 15 -22.03 20.29 16.64
C SER A 15 -20.55 20.19 16.27
N LEU A 16 -19.74 19.48 17.06
CA LEU A 16 -18.32 19.28 16.78
C LEU A 16 -18.14 18.33 15.57
N ILE A 17 -17.17 18.68 14.73
CA ILE A 17 -16.79 17.89 13.54
C ILE A 17 -15.94 16.69 13.94
N ASN A 18 -15.14 16.84 15.00
CA ASN A 18 -14.32 15.78 15.54
C ASN A 18 -15.19 14.75 16.27
N SER A 19 -14.78 13.50 16.20
CA SER A 19 -15.46 12.41 16.89
C SER A 19 -15.10 12.45 18.37
N ILE A 20 -16.10 12.65 19.22
CA ILE A 20 -15.92 12.71 20.67
C ILE A 20 -16.61 11.49 21.29
N LEU A 21 -15.83 10.73 22.06
CA LEU A 21 -16.29 9.61 22.86
C LEU A 21 -16.00 9.86 24.34
N LEU A 22 -16.94 9.49 25.20
CA LEU A 22 -16.67 9.30 26.63
C LEU A 22 -16.63 7.80 26.88
N LEU A 23 -15.53 7.31 27.44
CA LEU A 23 -15.31 5.91 27.77
C LEU A 23 -15.17 5.74 29.29
N ASP A 24 -15.42 4.55 29.82
CA ASP A 24 -14.98 4.17 31.16
C ASP A 24 -13.61 3.46 31.14
N ASP A 25 -13.11 3.02 32.30
CA ASP A 25 -11.83 2.32 32.45
C ASP A 25 -11.75 0.99 31.66
N ASP A 26 -12.91 0.37 31.39
CA ASP A 26 -13.02 -0.83 30.54
C ASP A 26 -13.10 -0.49 29.05
N LEU A 27 -13.03 0.80 28.70
CA LEU A 27 -13.18 1.36 27.36
C LEU A 27 -14.59 1.20 26.77
N ALA A 28 -15.61 0.98 27.61
CA ALA A 28 -16.99 0.96 27.17
C ALA A 28 -17.50 2.38 26.93
N ILE A 29 -18.22 2.58 25.83
CA ILE A 29 -18.66 3.91 25.40
C ILE A 29 -19.87 4.35 26.22
N HIS A 30 -19.78 5.47 26.92
CA HIS A 30 -20.91 6.12 27.64
C HIS A 30 -21.50 7.29 26.88
N TYR A 31 -20.74 7.89 25.96
CA TYR A 31 -21.23 8.97 25.10
C TYR A 31 -20.51 8.95 23.76
N ALA A 32 -21.25 9.25 22.69
CA ALA A 32 -20.73 9.41 21.35
C ALA A 32 -21.48 10.53 20.62
N ASN A 33 -20.75 11.57 20.22
CA ASN A 33 -21.35 12.64 19.42
C ASN A 33 -21.71 12.14 17.99
N PRO A 34 -22.45 12.92 17.18
CA PRO A 34 -22.85 12.52 15.83
C PRO A 34 -21.67 12.19 14.91
N ALA A 35 -20.55 12.91 15.02
CA ALA A 35 -19.34 12.62 14.26
C ALA A 35 -18.77 11.23 14.60
N ALA A 36 -18.71 10.87 15.89
CA ALA A 36 -18.27 9.55 16.32
C ALA A 36 -19.21 8.44 15.86
N GLN A 37 -20.53 8.67 15.88
CA GLN A 37 -21.52 7.72 15.34
C GLN A 37 -21.33 7.48 13.84
N GLN A 38 -21.02 8.55 13.09
CA GLN A 38 -20.74 8.45 11.67
C GLN A 38 -19.43 7.70 11.39
N LEU A 39 -18.37 7.98 12.15
CA LEU A 39 -17.08 7.30 12.03
C LEU A 39 -17.20 5.81 12.34
N LEU A 40 -17.89 5.46 13.43
CA LEU A 40 -18.07 4.08 13.89
C LEU A 40 -19.19 3.33 13.14
N ALA A 41 -19.89 3.98 12.21
CA ALA A 41 -21.01 3.44 11.44
C ALA A 41 -22.12 2.79 12.31
N GLN A 42 -22.33 3.27 13.54
CA GLN A 42 -23.33 2.76 14.48
C GLN A 42 -24.09 3.90 15.15
N SER A 43 -25.33 3.62 15.59
CA SER A 43 -26.14 4.58 16.33
C SER A 43 -25.69 4.70 17.79
N SER A 44 -25.90 5.85 18.40
CA SER A 44 -25.60 6.10 19.83
C SER A 44 -26.11 4.98 20.76
N ARG A 45 -27.32 4.45 20.50
CA ARG A 45 -27.91 3.37 21.30
C ARG A 45 -27.13 2.05 21.24
N LYS A 46 -26.53 1.73 20.09
CA LYS A 46 -25.70 0.53 19.95
C LYS A 46 -24.29 0.75 20.50
N LEU A 47 -23.79 1.98 20.41
CA LEU A 47 -22.47 2.32 20.95
C LEU A 47 -22.48 2.28 22.48
N PHE A 48 -23.56 2.76 23.12
CA PHE A 48 -23.62 2.82 24.57
C PHE A 48 -23.39 1.47 25.25
N GLY A 49 -22.40 1.40 26.15
CA GLY A 49 -21.98 0.21 26.90
C GLY A 49 -21.13 -0.78 26.10
N THR A 50 -20.88 -0.54 24.81
CA THR A 50 -20.05 -1.41 23.98
C THR A 50 -18.57 -1.00 24.13
N PRO A 51 -17.65 -1.94 24.41
CA PRO A 51 -16.21 -1.68 24.40
C PRO A 51 -15.77 -1.15 23.03
N LEU A 52 -15.02 -0.04 23.01
CA LEU A 52 -14.50 0.52 21.76
C LEU A 52 -13.72 -0.50 20.92
N PRO A 53 -12.83 -1.36 21.49
CA PRO A 53 -12.08 -2.34 20.70
C PRO A 53 -12.97 -3.33 19.93
N ASP A 54 -14.15 -3.67 20.42
CA ASP A 54 -15.06 -4.63 19.79
C ASP A 54 -15.69 -4.08 18.50
N LEU A 55 -15.65 -2.76 18.33
CA LEU A 55 -16.18 -2.07 17.15
C LEU A 55 -15.13 -1.90 16.04
N LEU A 56 -13.86 -2.18 16.34
CA LEU A 56 -12.72 -1.94 15.45
C LEU A 56 -12.22 -3.26 14.88
N GLY A 57 -12.13 -3.35 13.55
CA GLY A 57 -11.48 -4.47 12.89
C GLY A 57 -9.96 -4.47 13.10
N TYR A 58 -9.38 -3.29 13.34
CA TYR A 58 -7.98 -3.09 13.65
C TYR A 58 -7.78 -1.72 14.31
N PHE A 59 -6.83 -1.65 15.24
CA PHE A 59 -6.43 -0.43 15.93
C PHE A 59 -4.92 -0.44 16.09
N SER A 60 -4.22 0.53 15.48
CA SER A 60 -2.75 0.53 15.45
C SER A 60 -2.11 0.86 16.79
N LEU A 61 -2.86 1.45 17.72
CA LEU A 61 -2.38 1.83 19.03
C LEU A 61 -2.56 0.67 20.01
N ASN A 62 -1.56 0.43 20.85
CA ASN A 62 -1.62 -0.63 21.84
C ASN A 62 -2.61 -0.26 22.96
N ILE A 63 -3.71 -1.01 23.03
CA ILE A 63 -4.81 -0.78 23.97
C ILE A 63 -4.34 -0.87 25.42
N ASP A 64 -3.43 -1.79 25.74
CA ASP A 64 -2.92 -1.97 27.11
C ASP A 64 -2.09 -0.76 27.53
N LEU A 65 -1.18 -0.29 26.68
CA LEU A 65 -0.38 0.92 26.93
C LEU A 65 -1.27 2.16 27.06
N MET A 66 -2.31 2.25 26.22
CA MET A 66 -3.31 3.32 26.30
C MET A 66 -4.01 3.31 27.66
N ARG A 67 -4.50 2.14 28.09
CA ARG A 67 -5.20 1.96 29.36
C ARG A 67 -4.30 2.27 30.55
N GLU A 68 -3.05 1.78 30.55
CA GLU A 68 -2.07 2.06 31.60
C GLU A 68 -1.78 3.56 31.76
N SER A 69 -1.57 4.29 30.65
CA SER A 69 -1.36 5.75 30.68
C SER A 69 -2.57 6.48 31.27
N LEU A 70 -3.78 6.07 30.87
CA LEU A 70 -5.02 6.72 31.29
C LEU A 70 -5.33 6.46 32.76
N ILE A 71 -5.10 5.24 33.25
CA ILE A 71 -5.21 4.89 34.68
C ILE A 71 -4.17 5.68 35.50
N ALA A 72 -2.98 5.90 34.97
CA ALA A 72 -1.97 6.76 35.58
C ALA A 72 -2.32 8.27 35.56
N GLY A 73 -3.50 8.63 35.01
CA GLY A 73 -3.96 10.02 34.87
C GLY A 73 -3.20 10.82 33.81
N GLN A 74 -2.42 10.14 32.96
CA GLN A 74 -1.66 10.78 31.88
C GLN A 74 -2.46 10.72 30.59
N GLY A 75 -2.92 11.88 30.14
CA GLY A 75 -3.45 12.03 28.78
C GLY A 75 -2.33 11.92 27.74
N PHE A 76 -2.69 11.57 26.52
CA PHE A 76 -1.76 11.49 25.41
C PHE A 76 -2.41 11.97 24.11
N THR A 77 -1.56 12.29 23.15
CA THR A 77 -1.96 12.55 21.76
C THR A 77 -1.07 11.74 20.84
N ASP A 78 -1.69 10.93 19.99
CA ASP A 78 -1.05 10.31 18.84
C ASP A 78 -1.61 10.97 17.58
N ASN A 79 -0.73 11.38 16.67
CA ASN A 79 -1.13 12.11 15.47
C ASN A 79 -1.44 11.20 14.29
N GLU A 80 -1.13 9.90 14.41
CA GLU A 80 -1.24 8.95 13.30
C GLU A 80 -1.68 7.57 13.80
N VAL A 81 -2.97 7.45 14.06
CA VAL A 81 -3.61 6.20 14.45
C VAL A 81 -4.45 5.66 13.29
N THR A 82 -4.17 4.42 12.89
CA THR A 82 -4.99 3.70 11.93
C THR A 82 -6.08 2.94 12.66
N VAL A 83 -7.33 3.23 12.30
CA VAL A 83 -8.53 2.59 12.84
C VAL A 83 -9.29 1.96 11.67
N VAL A 84 -9.59 0.67 11.75
CA VAL A 84 -10.42 0.00 10.74
C VAL A 84 -11.83 -0.17 11.29
N VAL A 85 -12.80 0.44 10.63
CA VAL A 85 -14.23 0.33 10.95
C VAL A 85 -14.96 -0.20 9.73
N ASP A 86 -15.73 -1.28 9.89
CA ASP A 86 -16.52 -1.88 8.80
C ASP A 86 -15.67 -2.16 7.53
N GLY A 87 -14.46 -2.66 7.74
CA GLY A 87 -13.49 -2.97 6.68
C GLY A 87 -12.84 -1.76 6.00
N ARG A 88 -13.05 -0.53 6.51
CA ARG A 88 -12.43 0.69 5.98
C ARG A 88 -11.40 1.25 6.95
N ALA A 89 -10.20 1.49 6.47
CA ALA A 89 -9.14 2.15 7.23
C ALA A 89 -9.36 3.67 7.28
N HIS A 90 -9.20 4.22 8.48
CA HIS A 90 -9.22 5.65 8.78
C HIS A 90 -7.93 6.02 9.49
N ILE A 91 -7.23 7.04 9.00
CA ILE A 91 -6.02 7.58 9.65
C ILE A 91 -6.42 8.85 10.39
N LEU A 92 -6.26 8.83 11.72
CA LEU A 92 -6.80 9.82 12.64
C LEU A 92 -5.71 10.32 13.59
N SER A 93 -5.84 11.57 14.04
CA SER A 93 -5.21 12.02 15.28
C SER A 93 -6.13 11.66 16.43
N LEU A 94 -5.57 11.02 17.45
CA LEU A 94 -6.28 10.55 18.62
C LEU A 94 -5.70 11.22 19.86
N THR A 95 -6.55 11.89 20.63
CA THR A 95 -6.20 12.47 21.91
C THR A 95 -7.09 11.88 22.99
N ALA A 96 -6.48 11.35 24.04
CA ALA A 96 -7.21 10.80 25.17
C ALA A 96 -6.80 11.54 26.44
N GLN A 97 -7.78 11.85 27.29
CA GLN A 97 -7.57 12.47 28.59
C GLN A 97 -8.38 11.74 29.65
N SER A 98 -7.76 11.45 30.78
CA SER A 98 -8.48 10.96 31.95
C SER A 98 -9.33 12.08 32.56
N LEU A 99 -10.55 11.74 32.91
CA LEU A 99 -11.52 12.58 33.62
C LEU A 99 -11.78 12.01 35.02
N PRO A 100 -12.34 12.82 35.94
CA PRO A 100 -12.79 12.32 37.23
C PRO A 100 -13.78 11.15 37.10
N GLU A 101 -13.93 10.39 38.17
CA GLU A 101 -14.91 9.28 38.27
C GLU A 101 -14.63 8.08 37.34
N GLY A 102 -13.39 7.91 36.87
CA GLY A 102 -13.00 6.74 36.05
C GLY A 102 -13.46 6.83 34.60
N PHE A 103 -13.63 8.06 34.09
CA PHE A 103 -13.97 8.31 32.70
C PHE A 103 -12.75 8.75 31.90
N ILE A 104 -12.80 8.49 30.60
CA ILE A 104 -11.81 8.89 29.61
C ILE A 104 -12.53 9.68 28.53
N LEU A 105 -12.07 10.90 28.26
CA LEU A 105 -12.48 11.65 27.09
C LEU A 105 -11.54 11.30 25.94
N LEU A 106 -12.11 10.75 24.87
CA LEU A 106 -11.38 10.40 23.65
C LEU A 106 -11.87 11.27 22.50
N GLU A 107 -10.96 12.06 21.95
CA GLU A 107 -11.17 12.82 20.72
C GLU A 107 -10.44 12.13 19.56
N MET A 108 -11.16 11.89 18.47
CA MET A 108 -10.61 11.42 17.21
C MET A 108 -10.90 12.43 16.11
N ALA A 109 -9.84 13.01 15.56
CA ALA A 109 -9.91 13.98 14.48
C ALA A 109 -9.34 13.36 13.20
N PRO A 110 -10.02 13.47 12.04
CA PRO A 110 -9.39 13.16 10.76
C PRO A 110 -8.10 13.95 10.62
N MET A 111 -7.03 13.33 10.13
CA MET A 111 -5.82 14.08 9.83
C MET A 111 -6.13 15.21 8.83
N ASP A 112 -5.63 16.42 9.13
CA ASP A 112 -5.87 17.61 8.31
C ASP A 112 -5.47 17.33 6.85
N ASN A 113 -6.40 17.56 5.92
CA ASN A 113 -6.19 17.32 4.49
C ASN A 113 -4.93 18.04 3.98
N GLN A 114 -4.55 19.20 4.54
CA GLN A 114 -3.32 19.88 4.15
C GLN A 114 -2.06 19.11 4.56
N ARG A 115 -2.05 18.51 5.75
CA ARG A 115 -0.93 17.68 6.21
C ARG A 115 -0.81 16.42 5.35
N ARG A 116 -1.93 15.74 5.07
CA ARG A 116 -1.95 14.56 4.18
C ARG A 116 -1.39 14.90 2.81
N LEU A 117 -1.87 15.99 2.18
CA LEU A 117 -1.37 16.43 0.87
C LEU A 117 0.13 16.77 0.91
N SER A 118 0.60 17.42 1.98
CA SER A 118 2.03 17.73 2.13
C SER A 118 2.89 16.48 2.29
N GLN A 119 2.42 15.48 3.03
CA GLN A 119 3.10 14.19 3.19
C GLN A 119 3.13 13.42 1.87
N GLU A 120 2.00 13.34 1.16
CA GLU A 120 1.91 12.71 -0.16
C GLU A 120 2.89 13.36 -1.16
N GLN A 121 2.99 14.70 -1.17
CA GLN A 121 3.93 15.44 -2.02
C GLN A 121 5.39 15.14 -1.64
N LEU A 122 5.71 15.11 -0.34
CA LEU A 122 7.05 14.79 0.13
C LEU A 122 7.45 13.36 -0.25
N GLN A 123 6.56 12.40 -0.05
CA GLN A 123 6.79 10.99 -0.37
C GLN A 123 6.95 10.80 -1.89
N HIS A 124 6.14 11.48 -2.69
CA HIS A 124 6.31 11.51 -4.15
C HIS A 124 7.66 12.11 -4.56
N ALA A 125 8.08 13.22 -3.95
CA ALA A 125 9.39 13.84 -4.22
C ALA A 125 10.56 12.92 -3.86
N GLN A 126 10.48 12.23 -2.72
CA GLN A 126 11.47 11.24 -2.29
C GLN A 126 11.52 10.04 -3.26
N GLN A 127 10.37 9.55 -3.72
CA GLN A 127 10.30 8.48 -4.73
C GLN A 127 10.96 8.88 -6.04
N VAL A 128 10.67 10.10 -6.53
CA VAL A 128 11.30 10.63 -7.75
C VAL A 128 12.82 10.73 -7.58
N ALA A 129 13.28 11.26 -6.44
CA ALA A 129 14.70 11.36 -6.12
C ALA A 129 15.38 9.98 -6.06
N ALA A 130 14.76 8.99 -5.41
CA ALA A 130 15.28 7.62 -5.35
C ALA A 130 15.38 7.01 -6.76
N ARG A 131 14.38 7.23 -7.62
CA ARG A 131 14.38 6.75 -9.00
C ARG A 131 15.51 7.37 -9.82
N ASP A 132 15.70 8.69 -9.70
CA ASP A 132 16.74 9.40 -10.45
C ASP A 132 18.14 9.02 -9.96
N LEU A 133 18.32 8.79 -8.66
CA LEU A 133 19.55 8.26 -8.08
C LEU A 133 19.87 6.86 -8.60
N VAL A 134 18.89 5.94 -8.59
CA VAL A 134 19.04 4.59 -9.17
C VAL A 134 19.39 4.67 -10.65
N ARG A 135 18.80 5.61 -11.40
CA ARG A 135 19.12 5.81 -12.82
C ARG A 135 20.55 6.29 -13.03
N GLY A 136 21.02 7.25 -12.23
CA GLY A 136 22.40 7.73 -12.26
C GLY A 136 23.40 6.61 -11.98
N LEU A 137 23.20 5.89 -10.87
CA LEU A 137 24.03 4.75 -10.49
C LEU A 137 24.01 3.64 -11.55
N ALA A 138 22.86 3.34 -12.14
CA ALA A 138 22.77 2.31 -13.16
C ALA A 138 23.64 2.62 -14.39
N HIS A 139 23.72 3.89 -14.80
CA HIS A 139 24.60 4.29 -15.90
C HIS A 139 26.08 4.15 -15.50
N GLU A 140 26.42 4.58 -14.29
CA GLU A 140 27.77 4.47 -13.75
C GLU A 140 28.24 3.02 -13.52
N ILE A 141 27.32 2.09 -13.21
CA ILE A 141 27.62 0.66 -13.04
C ILE A 141 27.73 -0.06 -14.40
N LYS A 142 26.90 0.30 -15.39
CA LYS A 142 26.95 -0.31 -16.73
C LYS A 142 28.31 -0.10 -17.41
N ASN A 143 28.94 1.04 -17.19
CA ASN A 143 30.23 1.38 -17.79
C ASN A 143 31.38 0.44 -17.36
N PRO A 144 31.69 0.23 -16.07
CA PRO A 144 32.71 -0.71 -15.63
C PRO A 144 32.35 -2.16 -15.94
N LEU A 145 31.07 -2.55 -15.94
CA LEU A 145 30.66 -3.90 -16.37
C LEU A 145 30.96 -4.15 -17.85
N GLY A 146 30.73 -3.14 -18.70
CA GLY A 146 31.13 -3.18 -20.11
C GLY A 146 32.64 -3.32 -20.27
N GLY A 147 33.42 -2.58 -19.47
CA GLY A 147 34.88 -2.67 -19.43
C GLY A 147 35.39 -4.05 -18.98
N LEU A 148 34.84 -4.60 -17.89
CA LEU A 148 35.18 -5.94 -17.38
C LEU A 148 34.87 -7.03 -18.41
N ARG A 149 33.68 -6.96 -19.03
CA ARG A 149 33.32 -7.87 -20.12
C ARG A 149 34.29 -7.75 -21.29
N GLY A 150 34.64 -6.54 -21.72
CA GLY A 150 35.58 -6.31 -22.81
C GLY A 150 36.98 -6.84 -22.52
N ALA A 151 37.49 -6.59 -21.31
CA ALA A 151 38.79 -7.10 -20.87
C ALA A 151 38.81 -8.64 -20.83
N ALA A 152 37.75 -9.27 -20.30
CA ALA A 152 37.63 -10.73 -20.27
C ALA A 152 37.54 -11.33 -21.69
N GLN A 153 36.86 -10.67 -22.62
CA GLN A 153 36.81 -11.07 -24.04
C GLN A 153 38.15 -10.93 -24.76
N LEU A 154 38.97 -9.94 -24.41
CA LEU A 154 40.33 -9.81 -24.95
C LEU A 154 41.24 -10.88 -24.35
N LEU A 155 41.13 -11.13 -23.05
CA LEU A 155 41.89 -12.15 -22.35
C LEU A 155 41.57 -13.56 -22.88
N SER A 156 40.29 -13.86 -23.15
CA SER A 156 39.87 -15.14 -23.74
C SER A 156 40.44 -15.39 -25.14
N LYS A 157 40.79 -14.33 -25.89
CA LYS A 157 41.43 -14.44 -27.21
C LYS A 157 42.94 -14.62 -27.13
N ALA A 158 43.56 -14.20 -26.02
CA ALA A 158 45.01 -14.23 -25.82
C ALA A 158 45.49 -15.48 -25.06
N LEU A 159 44.60 -16.16 -24.34
CA LEU A 159 44.95 -17.34 -23.54
C LEU A 159 44.96 -18.63 -24.37
N PRO A 160 46.07 -19.41 -24.35
CA PRO A 160 46.18 -20.66 -25.07
C PRO A 160 45.64 -21.89 -24.29
N ASP A 161 45.44 -21.76 -22.98
CA ASP A 161 45.03 -22.86 -22.09
C ASP A 161 43.50 -22.93 -21.96
N PRO A 162 42.86 -24.05 -22.34
CA PRO A 162 41.42 -24.28 -22.18
C PRO A 162 40.90 -24.09 -20.75
N ALA A 163 41.69 -24.42 -19.72
CA ALA A 163 41.28 -24.24 -18.33
C ALA A 163 41.18 -22.76 -17.95
N LEU A 164 41.99 -21.89 -18.57
CA LEU A 164 41.94 -20.44 -18.36
C LEU A 164 40.80 -19.76 -19.12
N LEU A 165 40.35 -20.35 -20.24
CA LEU A 165 39.17 -19.89 -20.97
C LEU A 165 37.89 -20.03 -20.12
N GLU A 166 37.78 -21.07 -19.31
CA GLU A 166 36.63 -21.28 -18.42
C GLU A 166 36.45 -20.11 -17.44
N TYR A 167 37.55 -19.62 -16.83
CA TYR A 167 37.49 -18.45 -15.95
C TYR A 167 37.05 -17.18 -16.69
N THR A 168 37.51 -16.95 -17.93
CA THR A 168 37.07 -15.79 -18.72
C THR A 168 35.58 -15.84 -19.06
N LYS A 169 35.05 -17.04 -19.33
CA LYS A 169 33.62 -17.25 -19.57
C LYS A 169 32.79 -16.94 -18.33
N VAL A 170 33.22 -17.41 -17.16
CA VAL A 170 32.55 -17.09 -15.89
C VAL A 170 32.51 -15.59 -15.64
N ILE A 171 33.60 -14.85 -15.88
CA ILE A 171 33.64 -13.38 -15.71
C ILE A 171 32.63 -12.69 -16.64
N ILE A 172 32.56 -13.11 -17.91
CA ILE A 172 31.60 -12.56 -18.88
C ILE A 172 30.16 -12.84 -18.44
N GLU A 173 29.87 -14.06 -17.99
CA GLU A 173 28.54 -14.43 -17.48
C GLU A 173 28.15 -13.64 -16.23
N GLN A 174 29.08 -13.40 -15.30
CA GLN A 174 28.80 -12.55 -14.12
C GLN A 174 28.59 -11.09 -14.51
N ALA A 175 29.37 -10.55 -15.45
CA ALA A 175 29.17 -9.18 -15.94
C ALA A 175 27.80 -9.02 -16.61
N ASP A 176 27.37 -10.00 -17.40
CA ASP A 176 26.04 -10.02 -18.03
C ASP A 176 24.91 -10.18 -17.03
N ARG A 177 25.10 -11.04 -16.02
CA ARG A 177 24.14 -11.20 -14.93
C ARG A 177 23.94 -9.89 -14.18
N LEU A 178 25.01 -9.18 -13.83
CA LEU A 178 24.95 -7.89 -13.16
C LEU A 178 24.30 -6.82 -14.06
N ARG A 179 24.64 -6.78 -15.35
CA ARG A 179 23.99 -5.87 -16.30
C ARG A 179 22.48 -6.10 -16.34
N ASN A 180 22.05 -7.36 -16.42
CA ASN A 180 20.63 -7.72 -16.44
C ASN A 180 19.92 -7.40 -15.10
N LEU A 181 20.64 -7.38 -13.97
CA LEU A 181 20.10 -6.92 -12.69
C LEU A 181 19.89 -5.40 -12.69
N VAL A 182 20.88 -4.65 -13.21
CA VAL A 182 20.80 -3.19 -13.37
C VAL A 182 19.69 -2.79 -14.36
N ASP A 183 19.50 -3.55 -15.43
CA ASP A 183 18.39 -3.32 -16.37
C ASP A 183 17.02 -3.55 -15.72
N ARG A 184 16.91 -4.55 -14.84
CA ARG A 184 15.68 -4.80 -14.06
C ARG A 184 15.39 -3.67 -13.06
N LEU A 185 16.41 -3.14 -12.39
CA LEU A 185 16.30 -1.97 -11.50
C LEU A 185 15.71 -0.75 -12.21
N LEU A 186 16.12 -0.54 -13.47
CA LEU A 186 15.69 0.59 -14.28
C LEU A 186 14.27 0.44 -14.85
N GLY A 187 13.77 -0.79 -14.94
CA GLY A 187 12.53 -1.12 -15.66
C GLY A 187 12.63 -0.82 -17.17
N PRO A 188 11.62 -1.22 -17.96
CA PRO A 188 11.58 -0.89 -19.38
C PRO A 188 11.56 0.64 -19.58
N GLN A 189 12.43 1.11 -20.48
CA GLN A 189 12.66 2.54 -20.75
C GLN A 189 11.69 3.14 -21.77
N ARG A 190 10.82 2.32 -22.38
CA ARG A 190 9.88 2.76 -23.40
C ARG A 190 8.47 2.30 -23.02
N PRO A 191 7.44 3.15 -23.25
CA PRO A 191 6.07 2.68 -23.25
C PRO A 191 5.98 1.55 -24.27
N GLY A 192 5.42 0.42 -23.85
CA GLY A 192 5.26 -0.71 -24.73
C GLY A 192 4.12 -0.50 -25.71
N GLN A 193 3.64 -1.56 -26.35
CA GLN A 193 2.60 -1.43 -27.38
C GLN A 193 1.21 -1.45 -26.72
N HIS A 194 0.54 -0.31 -26.74
CA HIS A 194 -0.82 -0.22 -26.20
C HIS A 194 -1.82 -0.83 -27.18
N VAL A 195 -2.64 -1.75 -26.67
CA VAL A 195 -3.80 -2.33 -27.36
C VAL A 195 -5.04 -2.13 -26.51
N THR A 196 -6.19 -1.94 -27.16
CA THR A 196 -7.47 -1.86 -26.47
C THR A 196 -8.03 -3.27 -26.35
N GLN A 197 -8.12 -3.76 -25.12
CA GLN A 197 -8.72 -5.06 -24.81
C GLN A 197 -9.21 -5.08 -23.35
N SER A 198 -9.94 -6.13 -22.98
CA SER A 198 -10.36 -6.33 -21.58
C SER A 198 -9.15 -6.61 -20.67
N ILE A 199 -9.11 -5.92 -19.52
CA ILE A 199 -8.12 -6.16 -18.47
C ILE A 199 -8.25 -7.57 -17.86
N HIS A 200 -9.44 -8.18 -17.94
CA HIS A 200 -9.68 -9.53 -17.43
C HIS A 200 -8.84 -10.56 -18.18
N GLN A 201 -8.52 -10.33 -19.47
CA GLN A 201 -7.63 -11.22 -20.22
C GLN A 201 -6.21 -11.23 -19.63
N VAL A 202 -5.73 -10.09 -19.14
CA VAL A 202 -4.45 -9.99 -18.43
C VAL A 202 -4.56 -10.65 -17.05
N ALA A 203 -5.62 -10.35 -16.31
CA ALA A 203 -5.84 -10.91 -14.97
C ALA A 203 -5.95 -12.45 -14.99
N GLU A 204 -6.60 -13.03 -16.00
CA GLU A 204 -6.70 -14.48 -16.16
C GLU A 204 -5.35 -15.14 -16.46
N ARG A 205 -4.51 -14.53 -17.32
CA ARG A 205 -3.13 -15.02 -17.54
C ARG A 205 -2.32 -15.01 -16.25
N VAL A 206 -2.43 -13.95 -15.46
CA VAL A 206 -1.81 -13.86 -14.13
C VAL A 206 -2.32 -14.97 -13.22
N CYS A 207 -3.64 -15.17 -13.14
CA CYS A 207 -4.22 -16.24 -12.34
C CYS A 207 -3.74 -17.63 -12.77
N GLN A 208 -3.59 -17.89 -14.07
CA GLN A 208 -3.07 -19.17 -14.59
C GLN A 208 -1.61 -19.38 -14.16
N LEU A 209 -0.74 -18.40 -14.36
CA LEU A 209 0.66 -18.47 -13.97
C LEU A 209 0.82 -18.66 -12.46
N VAL A 210 0.09 -17.88 -11.66
CA VAL A 210 0.11 -17.95 -10.20
C VAL A 210 -0.44 -19.29 -9.70
N SER A 211 -1.43 -19.87 -10.39
CA SER A 211 -1.97 -21.19 -10.01
C SER A 211 -0.95 -22.32 -10.17
N LEU A 212 0.06 -22.16 -11.02
CA LEU A 212 1.16 -23.12 -11.18
C LEU A 212 2.24 -22.95 -10.10
N GLU A 213 2.37 -21.75 -9.52
CA GLU A 213 3.40 -21.40 -8.53
C GLU A 213 2.91 -21.45 -7.08
N LYS A 214 1.60 -21.30 -6.85
CA LYS A 214 1.02 -21.21 -5.50
C LYS A 214 1.18 -22.53 -4.74
N PRO A 215 1.42 -22.49 -3.42
CA PRO A 215 1.33 -23.68 -2.61
C PRO A 215 -0.14 -24.12 -2.41
N ASP A 216 -0.34 -25.38 -1.98
CA ASP A 216 -1.68 -25.98 -1.83
C ASP A 216 -2.54 -25.30 -0.76
N ASN A 217 -1.91 -24.69 0.25
CA ASN A 217 -2.57 -23.95 1.33
C ASN A 217 -3.01 -22.53 0.94
N VAL A 218 -2.82 -22.11 -0.31
CA VAL A 218 -3.29 -20.82 -0.81
C VAL A 218 -4.48 -21.00 -1.75
N THR A 219 -5.55 -20.25 -1.49
CA THR A 219 -6.74 -20.15 -2.35
C THR A 219 -6.65 -18.89 -3.20
N LEU A 220 -6.89 -19.01 -4.51
CA LEU A 220 -6.93 -17.88 -5.44
C LEU A 220 -8.38 -17.63 -5.87
N VAL A 221 -8.93 -16.48 -5.50
CA VAL A 221 -10.31 -16.07 -5.76
C VAL A 221 -10.35 -15.00 -6.85
N ARG A 222 -11.36 -15.08 -7.72
CA ARG A 222 -11.57 -14.14 -8.83
C ARG A 222 -12.92 -13.45 -8.64
N ASP A 223 -12.90 -12.14 -8.57
CA ASP A 223 -14.09 -11.30 -8.35
C ASP A 223 -14.12 -10.18 -9.40
N TYR A 224 -14.53 -10.53 -10.61
CA TYR A 224 -14.47 -9.60 -11.74
C TYR A 224 -15.80 -8.89 -11.99
N ASP A 225 -15.74 -7.57 -12.19
CA ASP A 225 -16.87 -6.78 -12.65
C ASP A 225 -17.04 -6.94 -14.18
N PRO A 226 -18.08 -7.65 -14.66
CA PRO A 226 -18.27 -7.91 -16.09
C PRO A 226 -18.66 -6.65 -16.87
N SER A 227 -18.99 -5.54 -16.20
CA SER A 227 -19.35 -4.27 -16.82
C SER A 227 -18.15 -3.36 -17.11
N LEU A 228 -16.96 -3.73 -16.62
CA LEU A 228 -15.74 -2.94 -16.82
C LEU A 228 -15.38 -2.90 -18.32
N PRO A 229 -15.33 -1.70 -18.95
CA PRO A 229 -15.06 -1.60 -20.38
C PRO A 229 -13.59 -1.89 -20.71
N GLU A 230 -13.34 -2.19 -21.97
CA GLU A 230 -11.98 -2.32 -22.50
C GLU A 230 -11.21 -1.01 -22.37
N LEU A 231 -9.90 -1.11 -22.18
CA LEU A 231 -9.01 0.03 -22.05
C LEU A 231 -7.70 -0.20 -22.80
N ALA A 232 -7.08 0.89 -23.25
CA ALA A 232 -5.80 0.87 -23.92
C ALA A 232 -4.66 0.67 -22.91
N HIS A 233 -3.93 -0.44 -23.03
CA HIS A 233 -2.80 -0.76 -22.16
C HIS A 233 -1.79 -1.66 -22.88
N ASP A 234 -0.56 -1.75 -22.38
CA ASP A 234 0.37 -2.80 -22.78
C ASP A 234 0.09 -4.09 -21.96
N PRO A 235 -0.34 -5.19 -22.61
CA PRO A 235 -0.77 -6.39 -21.91
C PRO A 235 0.33 -7.10 -21.14
N ASP A 236 1.58 -7.02 -21.59
CA ASP A 236 2.72 -7.72 -21.00
C ASP A 236 3.26 -6.93 -19.81
N GLN A 237 3.28 -5.60 -19.91
CA GLN A 237 3.63 -4.72 -18.81
C GLN A 237 2.61 -4.81 -17.67
N ILE A 238 1.31 -4.80 -17.98
CA ILE A 238 0.28 -4.97 -16.95
C ILE A 238 0.32 -6.38 -16.35
N GLU A 239 0.57 -7.43 -17.15
CA GLU A 239 0.79 -8.78 -16.61
C GLU A 239 1.94 -8.79 -15.59
N GLN A 240 3.05 -8.12 -15.92
CA GLN A 240 4.19 -7.99 -15.02
C GLN A 240 3.86 -7.24 -13.72
N VAL A 241 3.07 -6.16 -13.80
CA VAL A 241 2.58 -5.42 -12.62
C VAL A 241 1.80 -6.36 -11.70
N LEU A 242 0.78 -7.02 -12.25
CA LEU A 242 -0.12 -7.88 -11.49
C LEU A 242 0.61 -9.11 -10.93
N LEU A 243 1.55 -9.70 -11.68
CA LEU A 243 2.41 -10.78 -11.20
C LEU A 243 3.30 -10.35 -10.03
N ASN A 244 3.92 -9.17 -10.11
CA ASN A 244 4.78 -8.66 -9.04
C ASN A 244 4.00 -8.48 -7.73
N ILE A 245 2.80 -7.91 -7.82
CA ILE A 245 1.93 -7.69 -6.65
C ILE A 245 1.43 -9.05 -6.11
N THR A 246 0.93 -9.92 -6.99
CA THR A 246 0.37 -11.23 -6.58
C THR A 246 1.44 -12.15 -5.99
N ARG A 247 2.67 -12.13 -6.52
CA ARG A 247 3.79 -12.87 -5.91
C ARG A 247 4.19 -12.31 -4.56
N ASN A 248 4.10 -10.99 -4.36
CA ASN A 248 4.34 -10.40 -3.05
C ASN A 248 3.31 -10.89 -2.01
N ALA A 249 2.03 -10.97 -2.40
CA ALA A 249 0.96 -11.55 -1.60
C ALA A 249 1.21 -13.03 -1.28
N LEU A 250 1.53 -13.87 -2.28
CA LEU A 250 1.91 -15.28 -2.06
C LEU A 250 3.04 -15.44 -1.04
N GLN A 251 4.08 -14.63 -1.18
CA GLN A 251 5.21 -14.66 -0.26
C GLN A 251 4.82 -14.17 1.15
N ALA A 252 3.82 -13.29 1.27
CA ALA A 252 3.32 -12.81 2.55
C ALA A 252 2.51 -13.84 3.32
N LEU A 253 1.70 -14.63 2.61
CA LEU A 253 0.98 -15.77 3.20
C LEU A 253 1.94 -16.86 3.67
N GLY A 254 3.03 -17.09 2.94
CA GLY A 254 4.10 -18.01 3.32
C GLY A 254 3.58 -19.40 3.70
N GLY A 255 4.06 -19.94 4.82
CA GLY A 255 3.64 -21.25 5.32
C GLY A 255 2.24 -21.27 5.96
N ALA A 256 1.71 -20.12 6.38
CA ALA A 256 0.38 -20.03 6.98
C ALA A 256 -0.73 -20.29 5.95
N GLY A 257 -0.47 -19.99 4.68
CA GLY A 257 -1.48 -20.06 3.63
C GLY A 257 -2.49 -18.92 3.77
N GLY A 258 -3.59 -19.03 3.04
CA GLY A 258 -4.63 -18.00 3.06
C GLY A 258 -5.32 -17.83 1.71
N THR A 259 -5.89 -16.66 1.52
CA THR A 259 -6.69 -16.30 0.35
C THR A 259 -6.10 -15.09 -0.34
N ILE A 260 -5.90 -15.19 -1.65
CA ILE A 260 -5.61 -14.05 -2.51
C ILE A 260 -6.83 -13.82 -3.39
N THR A 261 -7.38 -12.61 -3.38
CA THR A 261 -8.50 -12.21 -4.24
C THR A 261 -8.02 -11.22 -5.28
N LEU A 262 -8.16 -11.56 -6.56
CA LEU A 262 -8.06 -10.59 -7.66
C LEU A 262 -9.45 -10.06 -7.97
N ARG A 263 -9.66 -8.76 -7.72
CA ARG A 263 -10.93 -8.08 -7.91
C ARG A 263 -10.80 -7.01 -8.98
N THR A 264 -11.82 -6.84 -9.81
CA THR A 264 -11.89 -5.69 -10.72
C THR A 264 -13.15 -4.89 -10.50
N ARG A 265 -13.05 -3.56 -10.52
CA ARG A 265 -14.15 -2.63 -10.35
C ARG A 265 -13.97 -1.41 -11.25
N THR A 266 -15.10 -0.78 -11.56
CA THR A 266 -15.10 0.55 -12.17
C THR A 266 -14.95 1.64 -11.10
N ALA A 267 -13.97 2.53 -11.26
CA ALA A 267 -13.79 3.71 -10.42
C ALA A 267 -14.25 4.98 -11.15
N PHE A 268 -15.02 5.82 -10.47
CA PHE A 268 -15.58 7.05 -11.03
C PHE A 268 -14.95 8.29 -10.41
N GLN A 269 -14.74 9.32 -11.23
CA GLN A 269 -14.31 10.65 -10.76
C GLN A 269 -12.98 10.64 -9.98
N ILE A 270 -12.04 9.78 -10.39
CA ILE A 270 -10.73 9.68 -9.75
C ILE A 270 -9.75 10.70 -10.32
N THR A 271 -8.84 11.21 -9.50
CA THR A 271 -7.75 12.09 -9.96
C THR A 271 -6.45 11.30 -10.00
N LEU A 272 -5.87 11.15 -11.19
CA LEU A 272 -4.58 10.49 -11.41
C LEU A 272 -3.58 11.55 -11.91
N HIS A 273 -2.47 11.73 -11.20
CA HIS A 273 -1.43 12.72 -11.54
C HIS A 273 -1.97 14.13 -11.81
N GLY A 274 -2.96 14.58 -11.03
CA GLY A 274 -3.58 15.90 -11.17
C GLY A 274 -4.60 16.02 -12.32
N VAL A 275 -4.82 14.96 -13.08
CA VAL A 275 -5.86 14.89 -14.12
C VAL A 275 -7.07 14.13 -13.59
N ARG A 276 -8.24 14.74 -13.69
CA ARG A 276 -9.50 14.11 -13.29
C ARG A 276 -10.00 13.21 -14.42
N TYR A 277 -10.30 11.97 -14.10
CA TYR A 277 -10.88 10.98 -14.99
C TYR A 277 -12.31 10.66 -14.57
N ARG A 278 -13.25 10.78 -15.50
CA ARG A 278 -14.63 10.31 -15.29
C ARG A 278 -14.68 8.81 -15.01
N LEU A 279 -13.81 8.04 -15.65
CA LEU A 279 -13.80 6.58 -15.59
C LEU A 279 -12.38 6.02 -15.56
N SER A 280 -12.12 5.14 -14.61
CA SER A 280 -10.88 4.37 -14.46
C SER A 280 -11.20 2.91 -14.12
N ALA A 281 -10.34 1.99 -14.53
CA ALA A 281 -10.34 0.62 -14.02
C ALA A 281 -9.62 0.58 -12.68
N ARG A 282 -10.19 -0.10 -11.69
CA ARG A 282 -9.56 -0.47 -10.42
C ARG A 282 -9.36 -1.98 -10.41
N ILE A 283 -8.13 -2.42 -10.23
CA ILE A 283 -7.75 -3.82 -10.10
C ILE A 283 -7.13 -4.00 -8.72
N ASP A 284 -7.79 -4.76 -7.86
CA ASP A 284 -7.34 -5.02 -6.50
C ASP A 284 -6.72 -6.41 -6.40
N ILE A 285 -5.61 -6.49 -5.68
CA ILE A 285 -4.99 -7.73 -5.25
C ILE A 285 -5.01 -7.69 -3.73
N GLU A 286 -5.92 -8.47 -3.15
CA GLU A 286 -6.17 -8.53 -1.72
C GLU A 286 -5.65 -9.86 -1.16
N ASP A 287 -4.91 -9.83 -0.05
CA ASP A 287 -4.53 -11.01 0.72
C ASP A 287 -4.92 -10.89 2.20
N ASP A 288 -5.20 -12.02 2.84
CA ASP A 288 -5.53 -12.13 4.26
C ASP A 288 -4.29 -12.40 5.14
N GLY A 289 -3.11 -11.98 4.67
CA GLY A 289 -1.83 -12.20 5.32
C GLY A 289 -1.54 -11.28 6.50
N PRO A 290 -0.31 -11.34 7.06
CA PRO A 290 0.07 -10.62 8.29
C PRO A 290 0.16 -9.09 8.13
N GLY A 291 -0.05 -8.55 6.94
CA GLY A 291 0.11 -7.13 6.66
C GLY A 291 1.56 -6.73 6.32
N VAL A 292 1.72 -5.47 5.91
CA VAL A 292 3.02 -4.82 5.69
C VAL A 292 3.50 -4.21 7.01
N PRO A 293 4.72 -4.55 7.50
CA PRO A 293 5.27 -3.94 8.70
C PRO A 293 5.30 -2.42 8.61
N THR A 294 4.91 -1.73 9.69
CA THR A 294 4.78 -0.25 9.74
C THR A 294 6.03 0.49 9.23
N GLN A 295 7.21 -0.01 9.58
CA GLN A 295 8.51 0.55 9.16
C GLN A 295 8.74 0.54 7.63
N LEU A 296 8.03 -0.32 6.90
CA LEU A 296 8.18 -0.50 5.45
C LEU A 296 7.04 0.16 4.66
N GLN A 297 5.95 0.59 5.31
CA GLN A 297 4.77 1.10 4.61
C GLN A 297 5.09 2.32 3.74
N ASP A 298 5.94 3.24 4.22
CA ASP A 298 6.32 4.43 3.47
C ASP A 298 7.30 4.18 2.31
N THR A 299 7.97 3.02 2.34
CA THR A 299 9.10 2.71 1.46
C THR A 299 8.87 1.46 0.61
N VAL A 300 7.69 0.86 0.70
CA VAL A 300 7.31 -0.40 0.01
C VAL A 300 7.50 -0.35 -1.51
N PHE A 301 7.38 0.82 -2.13
CA PHE A 301 7.61 1.02 -3.56
C PHE A 301 9.05 1.44 -3.91
N TYR A 302 9.93 1.60 -2.93
CA TYR A 302 11.30 2.04 -3.17
C TYR A 302 12.13 0.84 -3.63
N PRO A 303 13.02 1.02 -4.63
CA PRO A 303 13.86 -0.08 -5.10
C PRO A 303 14.70 -0.66 -3.97
N MET A 304 14.88 -1.98 -3.99
CA MET A 304 15.68 -2.75 -3.03
C MET A 304 15.15 -2.76 -1.58
N VAL A 305 13.96 -2.22 -1.32
CA VAL A 305 13.32 -2.34 -0.01
C VAL A 305 12.59 -3.69 0.07
N SER A 306 12.95 -4.49 1.08
CA SER A 306 12.29 -5.75 1.36
C SER A 306 12.33 -6.05 2.86
N GLY A 307 11.22 -6.55 3.40
CA GLY A 307 11.15 -7.00 4.79
C GLY A 307 11.65 -8.43 5.02
N ARG A 308 12.30 -9.06 4.03
CA ARG A 308 12.63 -10.50 4.06
C ARG A 308 14.04 -10.77 3.53
N GLU A 309 14.66 -11.80 4.09
CA GLU A 309 15.95 -12.32 3.61
C GLU A 309 15.83 -12.91 2.19
N GLY A 310 16.74 -12.52 1.29
CA GLY A 310 16.77 -12.99 -0.10
C GLY A 310 15.76 -12.33 -1.05
N GLY A 311 14.88 -11.45 -0.55
CA GLY A 311 13.98 -10.65 -1.39
C GLY A 311 14.75 -9.59 -2.19
N THR A 312 14.51 -9.50 -3.49
CA THR A 312 15.19 -8.48 -4.32
C THR A 312 14.66 -7.07 -4.06
N GLY A 313 13.46 -6.91 -3.50
CA GLY A 313 12.86 -5.59 -3.28
C GLY A 313 12.58 -4.79 -4.56
N LEU A 314 12.55 -5.45 -5.73
CA LEU A 314 12.36 -4.78 -7.03
C LEU A 314 10.95 -4.89 -7.59
N GLY A 315 10.15 -5.86 -7.13
CA GLY A 315 8.86 -6.16 -7.75
C GLY A 315 7.90 -4.98 -7.73
N LEU A 316 7.70 -4.39 -6.55
CA LEU A 316 6.75 -3.28 -6.37
C LEU A 316 7.26 -1.96 -6.99
N SER A 317 8.57 -1.71 -6.97
CA SER A 317 9.14 -0.53 -7.64
C SER A 317 9.00 -0.62 -9.16
N ILE A 318 9.17 -1.81 -9.74
CA ILE A 318 8.92 -2.05 -11.18
C ILE A 318 7.44 -1.88 -11.48
N ALA A 319 6.55 -2.48 -10.67
CA ALA A 319 5.11 -2.37 -10.83
C ALA A 319 4.67 -0.90 -10.84
N ARG A 320 5.16 -0.10 -9.89
CA ARG A 320 4.88 1.33 -9.79
C ARG A 320 5.29 2.08 -11.07
N ASN A 321 6.53 1.88 -11.53
CA ASN A 321 7.04 2.53 -12.74
C ASN A 321 6.19 2.19 -13.98
N LEU A 322 5.86 0.90 -14.16
CA LEU A 322 5.01 0.46 -15.28
C LEU A 322 3.62 1.11 -15.24
N ILE A 323 3.01 1.25 -14.06
CA ILE A 323 1.72 1.91 -13.92
C ILE A 323 1.80 3.42 -14.14
N ASP A 324 2.86 4.07 -13.68
CA ASP A 324 3.08 5.50 -13.97
C ASP A 324 3.24 5.72 -15.50
N GLN A 325 3.88 4.79 -16.24
CA GLN A 325 3.96 4.84 -17.71
C GLN A 325 2.58 4.73 -18.39
N HIS A 326 1.61 4.10 -17.72
CA HIS A 326 0.21 4.02 -18.16
C HIS A 326 -0.65 5.19 -17.67
N SER A 327 -0.05 6.24 -17.09
CA SER A 327 -0.76 7.35 -16.43
C SER A 327 -1.72 6.88 -15.33
N GLY A 328 -1.44 5.71 -14.75
CA GLY A 328 -2.20 5.10 -13.68
C GLY A 328 -1.62 5.41 -12.31
N LYS A 329 -2.18 4.80 -11.26
CA LYS A 329 -1.66 4.90 -9.89
C LYS A 329 -1.73 3.54 -9.21
N ILE A 330 -0.75 3.24 -8.36
CA ILE A 330 -0.86 2.14 -7.39
C ILE A 330 -1.04 2.74 -6.00
N GLU A 331 -2.05 2.27 -5.30
CA GLU A 331 -2.27 2.52 -3.87
C GLU A 331 -2.21 1.19 -3.13
N PHE A 332 -1.98 1.24 -1.82
CA PHE A 332 -2.13 0.06 -0.98
C PHE A 332 -2.69 0.45 0.38
N ASN A 333 -3.43 -0.47 0.97
CA ASN A 333 -3.89 -0.41 2.35
C ASN A 333 -3.49 -1.73 3.02
N SER A 334 -2.99 -1.67 4.26
CA SER A 334 -2.54 -2.89 4.93
C SER A 334 -2.68 -2.82 6.45
N TRP A 335 -3.20 -3.90 7.01
CA TRP A 335 -3.22 -4.22 8.44
C TRP A 335 -3.15 -5.75 8.61
N PRO A 336 -2.88 -6.28 9.81
CA PRO A 336 -2.89 -7.72 10.02
C PRO A 336 -4.23 -8.35 9.61
N GLY A 337 -4.17 -9.37 8.76
CA GLY A 337 -5.34 -10.04 8.18
C GLY A 337 -5.89 -9.40 6.91
N HIS A 338 -5.28 -8.32 6.41
CA HIS A 338 -5.70 -7.68 5.15
C HIS A 338 -4.59 -6.82 4.54
N THR A 339 -4.17 -7.16 3.33
CA THR A 339 -3.36 -6.28 2.48
C THR A 339 -4.01 -6.15 1.13
N GLU A 340 -4.37 -4.94 0.72
CA GLU A 340 -4.95 -4.65 -0.57
C GLU A 340 -4.02 -3.72 -1.36
N PHE A 341 -3.57 -4.15 -2.53
CA PHE A 341 -2.95 -3.29 -3.52
C PHE A 341 -3.96 -2.97 -4.62
N SER A 342 -4.24 -1.69 -4.83
CA SER A 342 -5.18 -1.19 -5.83
C SER A 342 -4.44 -0.53 -6.99
N VAL A 343 -4.57 -1.10 -8.19
CA VAL A 343 -4.04 -0.54 -9.43
C VAL A 343 -5.14 0.21 -10.17
N TYR A 344 -4.91 1.49 -10.45
CA TYR A 344 -5.82 2.35 -11.19
C TYR A 344 -5.28 2.62 -12.59
N LEU A 345 -6.10 2.35 -13.62
CA LEU A 345 -5.78 2.65 -15.02
C LEU A 345 -6.84 3.57 -15.62
N PRO A 346 -6.45 4.63 -16.35
CA PRO A 346 -7.39 5.56 -16.96
C PRO A 346 -8.17 4.92 -18.12
N ILE A 347 -9.47 5.21 -18.22
CA ILE A 347 -10.31 4.79 -19.35
C ILE A 347 -10.83 6.02 -20.10
N ARG A 348 -11.44 6.96 -19.37
CA ARG A 348 -12.05 8.15 -19.95
C ARG A 348 -11.82 9.36 -19.07
N GLN A 349 -11.21 10.39 -19.63
CA GLN A 349 -11.08 11.70 -19.00
C GLN A 349 -12.46 12.33 -18.77
#